data_AF-A0A1Y1HNT2-F1
#
_entry.id   AF-A0A1Y1HNT2-F1
#
_cell.length_a   1.000
_cell.length_b   1.000
_cell.length_c   1.000
_cell.angle_alpha   90.00
_cell.angle_beta   90.00
_cell.angle_gamma   90.00
#
_symmetry.space_group_name_H-M   'P 1'
#
loop_
_entity.id
_entity.type
_entity.pdbx_description
1 polymer ?
#
loop_
_entity_poly.entity_id
_entity_poly.type
_entity_poly.pdbx_seq_one_letter_code
_entity_poly.pdbx_strand_id
1 'polypeptide(L)' 'MLGYVLPFSVSCNPVVAMPLALVEGVPCGIQVVGRSGADEELLSACALLETCLGSLPRPEDVKHPRLRTPVARL' A
#
# COMPACT_ATOMS: atom_id res chain seq x y z
N MET A 1 -12.95 9.58 7.29
CA MET A 1 -11.67 10.15 7.77
C MET A 1 -10.79 10.37 6.55
N LEU A 2 -10.54 11.62 6.14
CA LEU A 2 -9.76 11.95 4.93
C LEU A 2 -8.49 12.76 5.24
N GLY A 3 -8.14 12.92 6.52
CA GLY A 3 -7.07 13.83 6.97
C GLY A 3 -5.68 13.51 6.39
N TYR A 4 -5.42 12.25 6.01
CA TYR A 4 -4.15 11.84 5.40
C TYR A 4 -4.14 11.93 3.88
N VAL A 5 -5.30 12.13 3.25
CA VAL A 5 -5.45 12.15 1.79
C VAL A 5 -5.65 13.58 1.30
N LEU A 6 -6.52 14.35 1.96
CA LEU A 6 -6.89 15.70 1.50
C LEU A 6 -5.72 16.66 1.29
N PRO A 7 -4.69 16.71 2.17
CA PRO A 7 -3.58 17.64 1.96
C PRO A 7 -2.95 17.47 0.57
N PHE A 8 -2.79 16.22 0.11
CA PHE A 8 -2.12 15.91 -1.16
C PHE A 8 -3.04 16.06 -2.37
N SER A 9 -4.36 15.90 -2.19
CA SER A 9 -5.34 16.27 -3.22
C SER A 9 -5.33 17.78 -3.49
N VAL A 10 -5.12 18.60 -2.46
CA VAL A 10 -5.06 20.06 -2.59
C VAL A 10 -3.71 20.53 -3.13
N SER A 11 -2.62 19.92 -2.68
CA SER A 11 -1.27 20.28 -3.14
C SER A 11 -0.87 19.66 -4.49
N CYS A 12 -1.72 18.79 -5.05
CA CYS A 12 -1.47 18.06 -6.29
C CYS A 12 -0.13 17.28 -6.27
N ASN A 13 0.24 16.75 -5.10
CA ASN A 13 1.35 15.81 -5.02
C ASN A 13 0.89 14.44 -5.53
N PRO A 14 1.71 13.70 -6.28
CA PRO A 14 1.39 12.33 -6.64
C PRO A 14 1.45 11.45 -5.40
N VAL A 15 0.51 10.51 -5.30
CA VAL A 15 0.31 9.64 -4.14
C VAL A 15 0.02 8.22 -4.61
N VAL A 16 0.72 7.24 -4.01
CA VAL A 16 0.44 5.81 -4.19
C VAL A 16 0.01 5.22 -2.84
N ALA A 17 -1.13 4.53 -2.83
CA ALA A 17 -1.56 3.72 -1.69
C ALA A 17 -1.21 2.26 -1.94
N MET A 18 -0.32 1.70 -1.11
CA MET A 18 0.19 0.34 -1.26
C MET A 18 -0.34 -0.56 -0.14
N PRO A 19 -0.61 -1.85 -0.42
CA PRO A 19 -0.90 -2.82 0.63
C PRO A 19 0.33 -3.03 1.52
N LEU A 20 0.14 -3.02 2.84
CA LEU A 20 1.23 -3.25 3.81
C LEU A 20 1.01 -4.55 4.60
N ALA A 21 -0.16 -4.71 5.21
CA ALA A 21 -0.43 -5.84 6.10
C ALA A 21 -1.94 -6.14 6.21
N LEU A 22 -2.25 -7.24 6.89
CA LEU A 22 -3.56 -7.47 7.49
C LEU A 22 -3.44 -7.21 8.99
N VAL A 23 -4.18 -6.22 9.50
CA VAL A 23 -4.29 -5.93 10.94
C VAL A 23 -5.63 -6.46 11.39
N GLU A 24 -5.62 -7.48 12.25
CA GLU A 24 -6.85 -8.15 12.73
C GLU A 24 -7.74 -8.68 11.59
N GLY A 25 -7.13 -9.07 10.46
CA GLY A 25 -7.84 -9.56 9.27
C GLY A 25 -8.36 -8.45 8.35
N VAL A 26 -8.10 -7.18 8.66
CA VAL A 26 -8.47 -6.02 7.84
C VAL A 26 -7.24 -5.49 7.11
N PRO A 27 -7.33 -5.19 5.80
CA PRO A 27 -6.23 -4.57 5.05
C PRO A 27 -5.79 -3.23 5.65
N CYS A 28 -4.50 -3.15 5.95
CA CYS A 28 -3.80 -1.92 6.30
C CYS A 28 -2.81 -1.59 5.17
N GLY A 29 -2.83 -0.34 4.72
CA GLY A 29 -1.96 0.15 3.65
C GLY A 29 -1.03 1.27 4.12
N ILE A 30 -0.01 1.53 3.31
CA ILE A 30 0.89 2.68 3.44
C ILE A 30 0.63 3.65 2.28
N GLN A 31 0.73 4.95 2.56
CA GLN A 31 0.66 5.98 1.54
C GLN A 31 2.07 6.55 1.29
N VAL A 32 2.55 6.46 0.06
CA VAL A 32 3.82 7.06 -0.37
C VAL A 32 3.50 8.32 -1.17
N VAL A 33 4.15 9.43 -0.83
CA VAL A 33 3.89 10.74 -1.43
C VAL A 33 5.14 11.21 -2.15
N GLY A 34 5.00 11.51 -3.43
CA GLY A 34 6.08 12.03 -4.25
C GLY A 34 6.12 13.56 -4.29
N ARG A 35 7.17 14.09 -4.90
CA ARG A 35 7.25 15.51 -5.27
C ARG A 35 6.26 15.79 -6.43
N SER A 36 5.75 17.01 -6.51
CA SER A 36 4.81 17.39 -7.58
C SER A 36 5.46 17.20 -8.97
N GLY A 37 4.77 16.52 -9.88
CA GLY A 37 5.24 16.18 -11.22
C GLY A 37 6.30 15.07 -11.29
N ALA A 38 6.59 14.38 -10.19
CA ALA A 38 7.61 13.32 -10.11
C ALA A 38 7.00 11.92 -10.01
N ASP A 39 5.93 11.65 -10.77
CA ASP A 39 5.18 10.39 -10.76
C ASP A 39 6.07 9.18 -11.07
N GLU A 40 6.99 9.29 -12.02
CA GLU A 40 7.91 8.21 -12.40
C GLU A 40 8.89 7.86 -11.28
N GLU A 41 9.40 8.87 -10.56
CA GLU A 41 10.28 8.69 -9.40
C GLU A 41 9.52 8.01 -8.26
N LEU A 42 8.28 8.46 -8.01
CA LEU A 42 7.40 7.87 -7.01
C LEU A 42 7.12 6.39 -7.33
N LEU A 43 6.74 6.07 -8.56
CA LEU A 43 6.48 4.70 -8.99
C LEU A 43 7.72 3.82 -8.91
N SER A 44 8.90 4.35 -9.24
CA SER A 44 10.16 3.63 -9.11
C SER A 44 10.48 3.30 -7.64
N ALA A 45 10.25 4.24 -6.72
CA ALA A 45 10.39 4.01 -5.29
C ALA A 45 9.37 2.98 -4.77
N CYS A 46 8.11 3.05 -5.23
CA CYS A 46 7.07 2.08 -4.88
C CYS A 46 7.42 0.67 -5.36
N ALA A 47 7.92 0.52 -6.59
CA ALA A 47 8.36 -0.78 -7.10
C ALA A 47 9.47 -1.39 -6.22
N LEU A 48 10.42 -0.57 -5.74
CA LEU A 48 11.43 -1.03 -4.78
C LEU A 48 10.81 -1.47 -3.46
N LEU A 49 9.84 -0.71 -2.93
CA LEU A 49 9.13 -1.06 -1.71
C LEU A 49 8.37 -2.39 -1.84
N GLU A 50 7.74 -2.67 -2.98
CA GLU A 50 7.05 -3.95 -3.22
C GLU A 50 7.98 -5.16 -3.06
N THR A 51 9.26 -5.03 -3.45
CA THR A 51 10.25 -6.11 -3.28
C THR A 51 10.53 -6.44 -1.81
N CYS A 52 10.38 -5.45 -0.92
CA CYS A 52 10.57 -5.62 0.52
C CYS A 52 9.29 -6.07 1.23
N LEU A 53 8.13 -5.60 0.76
CA LEU A 53 6.83 -5.86 1.39
C LEU A 53 6.25 -7.23 1.01
N GLY A 54 6.59 -7.77 -0.16
CA GLY A 54 6.00 -8.99 -0.68
C GLY A 54 4.54 -8.81 -1.10
N SER A 55 3.81 -9.92 -1.25
CA SER A 55 2.40 -9.90 -1.67
C SER A 55 1.45 -10.14 -0.50
N LEU A 56 0.38 -9.34 -0.44
CA LEU A 56 -0.77 -9.65 0.42
C LEU A 56 -1.71 -10.65 -0.28
N PRO A 57 -2.39 -11.52 0.49
CA PRO A 57 -3.43 -12.38 -0.06
C PRO A 57 -4.53 -11.51 -0.66
N ARG A 58 -5.00 -11.91 -1.84
CA ARG A 58 -6.09 -11.20 -2.49
C ARG A 58 -7.40 -11.51 -1.75
N PRO A 59 -8.42 -10.64 -1.84
CA PRO A 59 -9.69 -10.87 -1.18
C PRO A 59 -10.33 -12.24 -1.51
N GLU A 60 -10.10 -12.76 -2.72
CA GLU A 60 -10.51 -14.10 -3.12
C GLU A 60 -9.78 -15.23 -2.39
N ASP A 61 -8.52 -15.04 -2.01
CA ASP A 61 -7.69 -16.06 -1.36
C ASP A 61 -8.15 -16.28 0.10
N VAL A 62 -8.72 -15.26 0.75
CA VAL A 62 -9.26 -15.31 2.12
C VAL A 62 -10.48 -16.24 2.23
N LYS A 63 -11.21 -16.45 1.13
CA LYS A 63 -12.38 -17.36 1.10
C LYS A 63 -11.98 -18.83 1.10
N HIS A 64 -10.72 -19.15 0.82
CA HIS A 64 -10.21 -20.52 0.78
C HIS A 64 -9.40 -20.85 2.04
N PRO A 65 -9.88 -21.74 2.92
CA PRO A 65 -9.32 -21.95 4.26
C PRO A 65 -7.89 -22.54 4.29
N ARG A 66 -7.28 -22.85 3.14
CA ARG A 66 -5.96 -23.49 3.03
C ARG A 66 -4.81 -22.53 2.68
N LEU A 67 -5.06 -21.25 2.41
CA LEU A 67 -4.05 -20.29 1.90
C LEU A 67 -3.52 -19.28 2.94
N ARG A 68 -3.45 -19.66 4.23
CA ARG A 68 -2.86 -18.80 5.27
C ARG A 68 -1.33 -18.80 5.18
N THR A 69 -0.78 -18.01 4.27
CA THR A 69 0.67 -17.72 4.13
C THR A 69 1.11 -16.73 5.23
N PRO A 70 2.39 -16.71 5.65
CA PRO A 70 2.84 -15.82 6.71
C PRO A 70 2.92 -14.40 6.15
N VAL A 71 1.95 -13.58 6.53
CA VAL A 71 1.97 -12.12 6.33
C VAL A 71 3.11 -11.56 7.18
N ALA A 72 3.81 -10.53 6.68
CA ALA A 72 4.81 -9.80 7.46
C ALA A 72 4.20 -9.41 8.82
N ARG A 73 4.66 -10.08 9.90
CA ARG A 73 4.33 -9.70 11.27
C ARG A 73 5.23 -8.52 11.62
N LEU A 74 4.67 -7.32 11.56
CA LEU A 74 5.23 -6.15 12.23
C LEU A 74 4.80 -6.17 13.70
#